data_AF-A0A285TTG8-F1
#
_entry.id   AF-A0A285TTG8-F1
#
_cell.length_a   1.000
_cell.length_b   1.000
_cell.length_c   1.000
_cell.angle_alpha   90.00
_cell.angle_beta   90.00
_cell.angle_gamma   90.00
#
_symmetry.space_group_name_H-M   'P 1'
#
loop_
_entity.id
_entity.type
_entity.pdbx_description
1 polymer ?
#
loop_
_entity_poly.entity_id
_entity_poly.type
_entity_poly.pdbx_seq_one_letter_code
_entity_poly.pdbx_strand_id
1 'polypeptide(L)'
;MFSIIILGFIGIGIVSVVGYAVLSLIHSMQNMLLVTRNADQLEVAADLLRSSMQPIESVLRPPFGTNVEFGGKTILSLPSWLGVATRTPWGVPYAYCPYAPDVLATRNDRDVRYGDGTVGYAVDVESVGGREYVVGSDAPPAALADLAPVMLILSPSPNGTMPPRCSDVIVSNGIPRIDPNSAISGSVVTVSQASLSTGIERENLLFVAPSALGVADGMRPVSAMSLPQAFDYWRQMRPKSLTINLAAGTYSVGASEISADSSMVGRDLTLVGNGVASINSSGGSIALSVPGDLTLDGLTLGDGVALNGQASSRVVLIDSSLDTLSGKSADVTVIGDVSVAGTGLTTNSPAVRISGGRLDIAQGTTFSISYPSGVGSGGSMLRVDGGAVATFGNGSTLALNAPISSQYGVLLDAGASANFYGTNIRLNGSFTEALSSRGQYLGLFGSNVLPGSGGMNVLAFIGLYSGSLDVRSFASGSAVSFGSLSAKAVNGVIAGGGVSLNGDSNVDFYTTGDCFTGDLFGGVSNTAANDNVIDALAVLNQASWSCK
;
A
#
# COMPACT_ATOMS: atom_id res chain seq x y z
N MET A 1 -27.71 68.02 49.07
CA MET A 1 -26.48 67.22 49.25
C MET A 1 -26.76 65.73 49.44
N PHE A 2 -27.68 65.32 50.32
CA PHE A 2 -27.98 63.89 50.57
C PHE A 2 -28.38 63.10 49.30
N SER A 3 -29.20 63.69 48.42
CA SER A 3 -29.63 63.04 47.15
C SER A 3 -28.47 62.75 46.17
N ILE A 4 -27.45 63.62 46.13
CA ILE A 4 -26.27 63.43 45.27
C ILE A 4 -25.40 62.28 45.80
N ILE A 5 -25.29 62.15 47.12
CA ILE A 5 -24.54 61.05 47.77
C ILE A 5 -25.23 59.70 47.48
N ILE A 6 -26.56 59.62 47.60
CA ILE A 6 -27.33 58.40 47.28
C ILE A 6 -27.15 58.00 45.81
N LEU A 7 -27.24 58.95 44.87
CA LEU A 7 -27.01 58.67 43.45
C LEU A 7 -25.57 58.19 43.17
N GLY A 8 -24.58 58.72 43.88
CA GLY A 8 -23.19 58.24 43.81
C GLY A 8 -23.05 56.78 44.25
N PHE A 9 -23.67 56.38 45.36
CA PHE A 9 -23.66 54.99 45.83
C PHE A 9 -24.38 54.03 44.88
N ILE A 10 -25.51 54.45 44.30
CA ILE A 10 -26.23 53.65 43.29
C ILE A 10 -25.36 53.45 42.05
N GLY A 11 -24.69 54.50 41.57
CA GLY A 11 -23.77 54.43 40.43
C GLY A 11 -22.61 53.46 40.68
N ILE A 12 -21.97 53.52 41.85
CA ILE A 12 -20.90 52.58 42.25
C ILE A 12 -21.43 51.15 42.32
N GLY A 13 -22.64 50.94 42.86
CA GLY A 13 -23.28 49.63 42.92
C GLY A 13 -23.50 49.01 41.54
N ILE A 14 -24.05 49.78 40.59
CA ILE A 14 -24.29 49.31 39.21
C ILE A 14 -22.97 48.97 38.51
N VAL A 15 -21.96 49.85 38.59
CA VAL A 15 -20.64 49.61 37.98
C VAL A 15 -19.97 48.37 38.59
N SER A 16 -20.11 48.16 39.90
CA SER A 16 -19.54 46.99 40.58
C SER A 16 -20.22 45.69 40.15
N VAL A 17 -21.55 45.67 40.01
CA VAL A 17 -22.30 44.49 39.57
C VAL A 17 -21.99 44.16 38.11
N VAL A 18 -21.95 45.17 37.22
CA VAL A 18 -21.59 44.97 35.81
C VAL A 18 -20.14 44.52 35.67
N GLY A 19 -19.22 45.12 36.43
CA GLY A 19 -17.81 44.73 36.45
C GLY A 19 -17.61 43.29 36.90
N TYR A 20 -18.29 42.86 37.97
CA TYR A 20 -18.27 41.47 38.44
C TYR A 20 -18.86 40.50 37.40
N ALA A 21 -19.97 40.86 36.76
CA ALA A 21 -20.59 40.04 35.72
C ALA A 21 -19.66 39.85 34.51
N VAL A 22 -18.99 40.92 34.03
CA VAL A 22 -18.03 40.86 32.93
C VAL A 22 -16.81 40.02 33.31
N LEU A 23 -16.27 40.19 34.52
CA LEU A 23 -15.14 39.39 35.00
C LEU A 23 -15.50 37.90 35.10
N SER A 24 -16.68 37.59 35.64
CA SER A 24 -17.20 36.22 35.71
C SER A 24 -17.40 35.60 34.33
N LEU A 25 -17.88 36.38 33.35
CA LEU A 25 -18.04 35.93 31.97
C LEU A 25 -16.68 35.61 31.33
N ILE A 26 -15.68 36.48 31.51
CA ILE A 26 -14.32 36.27 30.98
C ILE A 26 -13.71 34.99 31.59
N HIS A 27 -13.80 34.80 32.91
CA HIS A 27 -13.31 33.58 33.55
C HIS A 27 -14.05 32.32 33.05
N SER A 28 -15.36 32.40 32.84
CA SER A 28 -16.14 31.27 32.29
C SER A 28 -15.73 30.94 30.86
N MET A 29 -15.51 31.95 30.01
CA MET A 29 -15.05 31.74 28.63
C MET A 29 -13.65 31.13 28.57
N GLN A 30 -12.72 31.59 29.42
CA GLN A 30 -11.39 31.02 29.50
C GLN A 30 -11.41 29.55 29.96
N ASN A 31 -12.20 29.23 30.99
CA ASN A 31 -12.37 27.85 31.44
C ASN A 31 -12.99 26.96 30.36
N MET A 32 -14.00 27.46 29.64
CA MET A 32 -14.62 26.71 28.54
C MET A 32 -13.61 26.42 27.42
N LEU A 33 -12.81 27.40 27.02
CA LEU A 33 -11.75 27.21 26.01
C LEU A 33 -10.69 26.18 26.45
N LEU A 34 -10.27 26.21 27.72
CA LEU A 34 -9.34 25.23 28.26
C LEU A 34 -9.93 23.82 28.27
N VAL A 35 -11.22 23.68 28.62
CA VAL A 35 -11.92 22.39 28.61
C VAL A 35 -12.08 21.86 27.18
N THR A 36 -12.47 22.70 26.21
CA THR A 36 -12.57 22.30 24.81
C THR A 36 -11.21 21.84 24.27
N ARG A 37 -10.15 22.62 24.50
CA ARG A 37 -8.79 22.24 24.08
C ARG A 37 -8.34 20.92 24.70
N ASN A 38 -8.67 20.70 25.97
CA ASN A 38 -8.34 19.45 26.67
C ASN A 38 -9.13 18.25 26.11
N ALA A 39 -10.41 18.45 25.76
CA ALA A 39 -11.23 17.42 25.12
C ALA A 39 -10.64 17.01 23.76
N ASP A 40 -10.27 17.99 22.92
CA ASP A 40 -9.62 17.73 21.63
C ASP A 40 -8.29 16.97 21.80
N GLN A 41 -7.49 17.36 22.81
CA GLN A 41 -6.22 16.67 23.12
C GLN A 41 -6.44 15.22 23.58
N LEU A 42 -7.47 14.95 24.37
CA LEU A 42 -7.81 13.61 24.82
C LEU A 42 -8.29 12.73 23.67
N GLU A 43 -9.07 13.28 22.74
CA GLU A 43 -9.53 12.54 21.56
C GLU A 43 -8.35 12.17 20.65
N VAL A 44 -7.46 13.12 20.35
CA VAL A 44 -6.22 12.87 19.59
C VAL A 44 -5.33 11.83 20.28
N ALA A 45 -5.18 11.92 21.61
CA ALA A 45 -4.42 10.93 22.37
C ALA A 45 -5.05 9.54 22.31
N ALA A 46 -6.39 9.43 22.39
CA ALA A 46 -7.09 8.17 22.25
C ALA A 46 -6.93 7.56 20.86
N ASP A 47 -6.99 8.36 19.80
CA ASP A 47 -6.78 7.90 18.43
C ASP A 47 -5.35 7.42 18.18
N LEU A 48 -4.34 8.14 18.67
CA LEU A 48 -2.94 7.72 18.56
C LEU A 48 -2.63 6.48 19.40
N LEU A 49 -3.28 6.32 20.56
CA LEU A 49 -3.19 5.10 21.33
C LEU A 49 -3.87 3.91 20.62
N ARG A 50 -5.02 4.14 19.96
CA ARG A 50 -5.69 3.11 19.13
C ARG A 50 -4.78 2.66 17.97
N SER A 51 -4.19 3.61 17.26
CA SER A 51 -3.35 3.32 16.09
C SER A 51 -2.00 2.69 16.47
N SER A 52 -1.52 2.93 17.69
CA SER A 52 -0.27 2.36 18.20
C SER A 52 -0.42 1.00 18.89
N MET A 53 -1.65 0.48 19.02
CA MET A 53 -1.86 -0.89 19.50
C MET A 53 -1.17 -1.89 18.59
N GLN A 54 -0.62 -2.96 19.18
CA GLN A 54 0.08 -3.99 18.44
C GLN A 54 -0.65 -5.33 18.57
N PRO A 55 -0.84 -6.08 17.47
CA PRO A 55 -1.31 -7.46 17.59
C PRO A 55 -0.21 -8.31 18.22
N ILE A 56 -0.50 -8.87 19.40
CA ILE A 56 0.33 -9.86 20.10
C ILE A 56 -0.57 -11.06 20.33
N GLU A 57 -0.16 -12.23 19.83
CA GLU A 57 -0.99 -13.45 19.83
C GLU A 57 -2.37 -13.25 19.20
N SER A 58 -2.44 -12.51 18.08
CA SER A 58 -3.68 -12.20 17.36
C SER A 58 -4.69 -11.31 18.10
N VAL A 59 -4.31 -10.75 19.25
CA VAL A 59 -5.12 -9.79 20.02
C VAL A 59 -4.44 -8.43 20.02
N LEU A 60 -5.18 -7.36 19.76
CA LEU A 60 -4.64 -6.00 19.86
C LEU A 60 -4.37 -5.66 21.33
N ARG A 61 -3.11 -5.36 21.64
CA ARG A 61 -2.66 -4.97 22.97
C ARG A 61 -2.34 -3.48 23.02
N PRO A 62 -2.81 -2.77 24.05
CA PRO A 62 -2.48 -1.36 24.23
C PRO A 62 -1.00 -1.21 24.65
N PRO A 63 -0.33 -0.12 24.25
CA PRO A 63 1.01 0.17 24.75
C PRO A 63 1.00 0.41 26.26
N PHE A 64 2.11 0.09 26.94
CA PHE A 64 2.31 0.46 28.33
C PHE A 64 2.68 1.95 28.44
N GLY A 65 2.15 2.61 29.48
CA GLY A 65 2.36 4.03 29.73
C GLY A 65 3.77 4.37 30.21
N THR A 66 4.00 5.66 30.45
CA THR A 66 5.25 6.14 31.07
C THR A 66 4.98 6.58 32.50
N ASN A 67 5.80 6.10 33.44
CA ASN A 67 5.76 6.54 34.83
C ASN A 67 6.27 7.99 34.95
N VAL A 68 5.44 8.87 35.47
CA VAL A 68 5.76 10.30 35.67
C VAL A 68 5.63 10.63 37.15
N GLU A 69 6.60 11.35 37.71
CA GLU A 69 6.50 11.90 39.06
C GLU A 69 5.75 13.23 39.06
N PHE A 70 4.70 13.32 39.88
CA PHE A 70 3.93 14.54 40.07
C PHE A 70 3.37 14.59 41.49
N GLY A 71 3.56 15.72 42.19
CA GLY A 71 3.12 15.87 43.58
C GLY A 71 3.74 14.84 44.55
N GLY A 72 4.98 14.39 44.28
CA GLY A 72 5.69 13.38 45.08
C GLY A 72 5.18 11.95 44.88
N LYS A 73 4.42 11.69 43.82
CA LYS A 73 3.78 10.40 43.54
C LYS A 73 4.03 9.98 42.10
N THR A 74 4.20 8.67 41.90
CA THR A 74 4.38 8.08 40.57
C THR A 74 3.03 7.76 39.96
N ILE A 75 2.76 8.29 38.77
CA ILE A 75 1.51 8.11 38.03
C ILE A 75 1.85 7.49 36.68
N LEU A 76 1.07 6.50 36.25
CA LEU A 76 1.13 6.03 34.88
C LEU A 76 0.44 7.04 33.95
N SER A 77 1.24 7.70 33.12
CA SER A 77 0.79 8.65 32.11
C SER A 77 0.85 8.01 30.72
N LEU A 78 0.29 8.71 29.72
CA LEU A 78 0.43 8.35 28.31
C LEU A 78 1.90 8.06 27.94
N PRO A 79 2.17 7.07 27.08
CA PRO A 79 3.52 6.75 26.63
C PRO A 79 4.23 7.97 26.03
N SER A 80 5.44 8.27 26.49
CA SER A 80 6.19 9.47 26.07
C SER A 80 6.56 9.49 24.59
N TRP A 81 6.63 8.32 23.96
CA TRP A 81 6.99 8.16 22.55
C TRP A 81 5.83 8.41 21.57
N LEU A 82 4.58 8.60 22.05
CA LEU A 82 3.43 8.88 21.19
C LEU A 82 3.44 10.29 20.58
N GLY A 83 4.31 11.19 21.06
CA GLY A 83 4.37 12.57 20.57
C GLY A 83 3.16 13.44 20.94
N VAL A 84 2.26 12.95 21.80
CA VAL A 84 1.10 13.70 22.30
C VAL A 84 1.41 14.46 23.59
N ALA A 85 0.59 15.48 23.87
CA ALA A 85 0.64 16.15 25.17
C ALA A 85 0.34 15.14 26.29
N THR A 86 1.28 14.95 27.21
CA THR A 86 1.11 14.07 28.39
C THR A 86 0.48 14.79 29.57
N ARG A 87 0.20 16.10 29.43
CA ARG A 87 -0.36 16.97 30.46
C ARG A 87 -1.52 17.79 29.91
N THR A 88 -2.46 18.11 30.80
CA THR A 88 -3.56 19.03 30.54
C THR A 88 -3.05 20.46 30.30
N PRO A 89 -3.87 21.36 29.71
CA PRO A 89 -3.54 22.77 29.56
C PRO A 89 -3.20 23.50 30.87
N TRP A 90 -3.63 22.97 32.03
CA TRP A 90 -3.32 23.48 33.36
C TRP A 90 -2.21 22.69 34.08
N GLY A 91 -1.45 21.86 33.37
CA GLY A 91 -0.16 21.32 33.81
C GLY A 91 -0.19 20.00 34.59
N VAL A 92 -1.36 19.39 34.77
CA VAL A 92 -1.50 18.08 35.46
C VAL A 92 -1.37 16.96 34.44
N PRO A 93 -0.62 15.87 34.72
CA PRO A 93 -0.52 14.73 33.80
C PRO A 93 -1.89 14.05 33.59
N TYR A 94 -2.10 13.53 32.39
CA TYR A 94 -3.20 12.59 32.15
C TYR A 94 -2.90 11.26 32.86
N ALA A 95 -3.89 10.67 33.53
CA ALA A 95 -3.75 9.31 34.04
C ALA A 95 -4.18 8.31 32.95
N TYR A 96 -3.38 7.26 32.78
CA TYR A 96 -3.56 6.25 31.74
C TYR A 96 -3.79 4.88 32.37
N CYS A 97 -4.87 4.21 31.97
CA CYS A 97 -5.30 2.92 32.51
C CYS A 97 -5.40 1.90 31.36
N PRO A 98 -4.31 1.19 31.01
CA PRO A 98 -4.36 0.13 30.01
C PRO A 98 -4.96 -1.15 30.61
N TYR A 99 -5.79 -1.87 29.84
CA TYR A 99 -6.38 -3.14 30.21
C TYR A 99 -6.12 -4.16 29.10
N ALA A 100 -5.93 -5.42 29.48
CA ALA A 100 -5.88 -6.55 28.57
C ALA A 100 -7.13 -7.42 28.70
N PRO A 101 -7.54 -8.14 27.64
CA PRO A 101 -8.59 -9.15 27.73
C PRO A 101 -8.26 -10.29 28.70
N ASP A 102 -6.97 -10.61 28.86
CA ASP A 102 -6.54 -11.71 29.70
C ASP A 102 -6.36 -11.24 31.14
N VAL A 103 -7.09 -11.89 32.05
CA VAL A 103 -6.97 -11.66 33.48
C VAL A 103 -5.70 -12.34 33.99
N LEU A 104 -4.86 -11.60 34.69
CA LEU A 104 -3.63 -12.14 35.29
C LEU A 104 -3.94 -13.32 36.23
N ALA A 105 -3.49 -14.52 35.86
CA ALA A 105 -3.54 -15.69 36.74
C ALA A 105 -2.44 -15.66 37.81
N THR A 106 -1.34 -14.93 37.54
CA THR A 106 -0.20 -14.79 38.44
C THR A 106 0.27 -13.33 38.43
N ARG A 107 0.41 -12.73 39.61
CA ARG A 107 0.84 -11.33 39.82
C ARG A 107 2.35 -11.23 39.54
N ASN A 108 2.78 -10.91 38.32
CA ASN A 108 4.15 -10.45 38.04
C ASN A 108 4.11 -9.54 36.80
N ASP A 109 4.46 -8.26 36.98
CA ASP A 109 5.76 -7.67 36.54
C ASP A 109 5.74 -6.12 36.57
N ARG A 110 4.57 -5.45 36.56
CA ARG A 110 4.49 -3.98 36.76
C ARG A 110 3.20 -3.54 37.48
N ASP A 111 3.33 -2.60 38.43
CA ASP A 111 2.21 -1.95 39.10
C ASP A 111 1.76 -0.69 38.34
N VAL A 112 0.47 -0.57 38.03
CA VAL A 112 -0.14 0.70 37.61
C VAL A 112 -0.44 1.52 38.87
N ARG A 113 0.22 2.68 39.02
CA ARG A 113 0.06 3.57 40.17
C ARG A 113 -0.69 4.85 39.81
N TYR A 114 -1.51 5.34 40.73
CA TYR A 114 -2.40 6.48 40.51
C TYR A 114 -1.91 7.77 41.16
N GLY A 115 -2.67 8.84 40.93
CA GLY A 115 -2.48 10.19 41.48
C GLY A 115 -2.21 10.23 42.98
N ASP A 116 -2.63 9.22 43.76
CA ASP A 116 -2.37 9.18 45.19
C ASP A 116 -1.17 8.31 45.64
N GLY A 117 -0.48 7.67 44.70
CA GLY A 117 0.67 6.78 44.94
C GLY A 117 0.28 5.35 45.31
N THR A 118 -1.02 5.03 45.42
CA THR A 118 -1.47 3.66 45.66
C THR A 118 -1.30 2.82 44.39
N VAL A 119 -0.95 1.54 44.59
CA VAL A 119 -1.01 0.53 43.54
C VAL A 119 -2.47 0.33 43.20
N GLY A 120 -2.82 0.68 41.97
CA GLY A 120 -4.16 0.58 41.44
C GLY A 120 -4.52 -0.84 41.06
N TYR A 121 -3.70 -1.41 40.17
CA TYR A 121 -3.83 -2.78 39.68
C TYR A 121 -2.53 -3.22 39.00
N ALA A 122 -2.36 -4.53 38.84
CA ALA A 122 -1.21 -5.12 38.19
C ALA A 122 -1.45 -5.28 36.68
N VAL A 123 -0.36 -5.14 35.92
CA VAL A 123 -0.30 -5.47 34.49
C VAL A 123 0.93 -6.33 34.21
N ASP A 124 0.81 -7.19 33.21
CA ASP A 124 1.90 -7.91 32.58
C ASP A 124 2.21 -7.26 31.25
N VAL A 125 3.49 -7.13 30.94
CA VAL A 125 3.98 -6.38 29.77
C VAL A 125 4.94 -7.21 28.93
N GLU A 126 4.79 -7.13 27.62
CA GLU A 126 5.72 -7.72 26.66
C GLU A 126 6.43 -6.60 25.88
N SER A 127 7.74 -6.76 25.67
CA SER A 127 8.52 -5.81 24.88
C SER A 127 8.57 -6.23 23.41
N VAL A 128 8.01 -5.41 22.53
CA VAL A 128 8.05 -5.62 21.08
C VAL A 128 8.63 -4.39 20.40
N GLY A 129 9.73 -4.57 19.65
CA GLY A 129 10.39 -3.47 18.94
C GLY A 129 10.92 -2.36 19.87
N GLY A 130 11.28 -2.69 21.12
CA GLY A 130 11.75 -1.73 22.11
C GLY A 130 10.65 -0.91 22.79
N ARG A 131 9.37 -1.25 22.55
CA ARG A 131 8.20 -0.66 23.23
C ARG A 131 7.53 -1.73 24.08
N GLU A 132 7.05 -1.35 25.26
CA GLU A 132 6.30 -2.26 26.15
C GLU A 132 4.80 -2.20 25.83
N TYR A 133 4.14 -3.35 25.81
CA TYR A 133 2.70 -3.52 25.52
C TYR A 133 2.06 -4.35 26.62
N VAL A 134 0.82 -4.02 27.00
CA VAL A 134 0.10 -4.71 28.08
C VAL A 134 -0.54 -5.99 27.56
N VAL A 135 0.01 -7.13 27.94
CA VAL A 135 -0.46 -8.46 27.53
C VAL A 135 -1.44 -9.07 28.53
N GLY A 136 -1.34 -8.72 29.80
CA GLY A 136 -2.29 -9.13 30.86
C GLY A 136 -2.59 -7.98 31.82
N SER A 137 -3.78 -7.97 32.42
CA SER A 137 -4.11 -7.00 33.48
C SER A 137 -5.07 -7.59 34.51
N ASP A 138 -5.15 -6.99 35.69
CA ASP A 138 -6.32 -7.22 36.53
C ASP A 138 -7.60 -6.77 35.79
N ALA A 139 -8.74 -7.37 36.14
CA ALA A 139 -10.01 -7.03 35.53
C ALA A 139 -10.38 -5.56 35.81
N PRO A 140 -11.00 -4.85 34.83
CA PRO A 140 -11.51 -3.50 35.08
C PRO A 140 -12.56 -3.51 36.19
N PRO A 141 -12.80 -2.37 36.88
CA PRO A 141 -13.87 -2.25 37.87
C PRO A 141 -15.18 -2.83 37.33
N ALA A 142 -15.95 -3.55 38.17
CA ALA A 142 -17.14 -4.27 37.73
C ALA A 142 -18.15 -3.41 36.94
N ALA A 143 -18.24 -2.11 37.28
CA ALA A 143 -19.07 -1.15 36.56
C ALA A 143 -18.67 -0.94 35.08
N LEU A 144 -17.42 -1.22 34.72
CA LEU A 144 -16.85 -1.09 33.38
C LEU A 144 -16.77 -2.40 32.61
N ALA A 145 -17.06 -3.55 33.24
CA ALA A 145 -16.90 -4.87 32.63
C ALA A 145 -17.71 -5.01 31.33
N ASP A 146 -18.94 -4.51 31.32
CA ASP A 146 -19.85 -4.57 30.15
C ASP A 146 -19.34 -3.78 28.94
N LEU A 147 -18.46 -2.78 29.15
CA LEU A 147 -17.86 -1.99 28.08
C LEU A 147 -16.61 -2.64 27.50
N ALA A 148 -16.06 -3.68 28.13
CA ALA A 148 -14.79 -4.31 27.76
C ALA A 148 -13.71 -3.27 27.38
N PRO A 149 -13.36 -2.33 28.28
CA PRO A 149 -12.38 -1.30 27.99
C PRO A 149 -11.02 -1.95 27.75
N VAL A 150 -10.34 -1.53 26.68
CA VAL A 150 -8.92 -1.82 26.44
C VAL A 150 -8.04 -0.72 27.04
N MET A 151 -8.56 0.50 27.17
CA MET A 151 -7.89 1.55 27.93
C MET A 151 -8.81 2.70 28.32
N LEU A 152 -8.41 3.43 29.37
CA LEU A 152 -9.01 4.68 29.80
C LEU A 152 -7.94 5.77 29.85
N ILE A 153 -8.31 6.98 29.43
CA ILE A 153 -7.53 8.19 29.60
C ILE A 153 -8.34 9.14 30.48
N LEU A 154 -7.75 9.53 31.61
CA LEU A 154 -8.39 10.36 32.63
C LEU A 154 -7.73 11.73 32.66
N SER A 155 -8.56 12.76 32.61
CA SER A 155 -8.15 14.14 32.84
C SER A 155 -8.84 14.67 34.08
N PRO A 156 -8.15 15.39 34.97
CA PRO A 156 -8.82 16.17 36.03
C PRO A 156 -9.68 17.29 35.43
N SER A 157 -10.51 17.93 36.26
CA SER A 157 -11.19 19.17 35.91
C SER A 157 -10.22 20.37 35.93
N PRO A 158 -10.58 21.52 35.34
CA PRO A 158 -9.84 22.76 35.55
C PRO A 158 -9.65 23.02 37.06
N ASN A 159 -8.45 23.45 37.45
CA ASN A 159 -8.01 23.63 38.85
C ASN A 159 -7.83 22.34 39.68
N GLY A 160 -8.03 21.15 39.09
CA GLY A 160 -7.63 19.90 39.74
C GLY A 160 -6.12 19.89 39.96
N THR A 161 -5.67 19.42 41.13
CA THR A 161 -4.24 19.39 41.49
C THR A 161 -3.63 17.99 41.35
N MET A 162 -4.44 16.98 41.03
CA MET A 162 -4.02 15.59 40.84
C MET A 162 -4.95 14.92 39.81
N PRO A 163 -4.48 13.94 39.03
CA PRO A 163 -5.34 13.20 38.12
C PRO A 163 -6.26 12.21 38.88
N PRO A 164 -7.47 11.91 38.36
CA PRO A 164 -8.35 10.89 38.92
C PRO A 164 -7.75 9.49 38.90
N ARG A 165 -8.25 8.58 39.73
CA ARG A 165 -7.84 7.16 39.73
C ARG A 165 -8.68 6.37 38.73
N CYS A 166 -8.14 5.28 38.18
CA CYS A 166 -8.93 4.39 37.32
C CYS A 166 -10.06 3.68 38.07
N SER A 167 -9.92 3.51 39.39
CA SER A 167 -10.98 3.01 40.28
C SER A 167 -12.14 3.99 40.47
N ASP A 168 -11.92 5.29 40.20
CA ASP A 168 -12.94 6.32 40.38
C ASP A 168 -13.89 6.40 39.18
N VAL A 169 -13.68 5.57 38.16
CA VAL A 169 -14.51 5.56 36.96
C VAL A 169 -15.73 4.68 37.18
N ILE A 170 -16.90 5.28 37.02
CA ILE A 170 -18.19 4.61 37.04
C ILE A 170 -18.86 4.71 35.67
N VAL A 171 -19.77 3.78 35.37
CA VAL A 171 -20.62 3.87 34.18
C VAL A 171 -21.98 4.39 34.59
N SER A 172 -22.43 5.46 33.92
CA SER A 172 -23.79 5.97 34.08
C SER A 172 -24.43 6.12 32.72
N ASN A 173 -25.57 5.48 32.53
CA ASN A 173 -26.29 5.46 31.25
C ASN A 173 -25.40 4.96 30.08
N GLY A 174 -24.54 3.97 30.34
CA GLY A 174 -23.62 3.43 29.35
C GLY A 174 -22.40 4.31 29.03
N ILE A 175 -22.26 5.47 29.69
CA ILE A 175 -21.15 6.41 29.48
C ILE A 175 -20.21 6.37 30.69
N PRO A 176 -18.91 6.07 30.49
CA PRO A 176 -17.88 6.20 31.51
C PRO A 176 -17.73 7.65 31.98
N ARG A 177 -17.75 7.86 33.30
CA ARG A 177 -17.52 9.15 33.94
C ARG A 177 -16.81 8.97 35.28
N ILE A 178 -16.18 10.02 35.78
CA ILE A 178 -15.65 10.02 37.14
C ILE A 178 -16.81 10.03 38.14
N ASP A 179 -16.70 9.25 39.21
CA ASP A 179 -17.67 9.23 40.32
C ASP A 179 -17.79 10.64 40.90
N PRO A 180 -19.00 11.24 40.95
CA PRO A 180 -19.20 12.55 41.56
C PRO A 180 -18.83 12.59 43.05
N ASN A 181 -18.74 11.43 43.72
CA ASN A 181 -18.29 11.32 45.11
C ASN A 181 -16.76 11.18 45.24
N SER A 182 -16.02 11.04 44.13
CA SER A 182 -14.55 11.06 44.18
C SER A 182 -14.06 12.43 44.64
N ALA A 183 -12.92 12.45 45.33
CA ALA A 183 -12.25 13.68 45.75
C ALA A 183 -11.75 14.50 44.55
N ILE A 184 -11.67 13.92 43.35
CA ILE A 184 -11.14 14.54 42.14
C ILE A 184 -12.19 14.42 41.03
N SER A 185 -12.69 15.56 40.54
CA SER A 185 -13.55 15.62 39.36
C SER A 185 -12.72 15.58 38.07
N GLY A 186 -13.32 15.11 36.97
CA GLY A 186 -12.61 15.00 35.70
C GLY A 186 -13.43 14.50 34.53
N SER A 187 -12.76 14.27 33.40
CA SER A 187 -13.29 13.63 32.19
C SER A 187 -12.59 12.31 31.92
N VAL A 188 -13.31 11.39 31.27
CA VAL A 188 -12.83 10.06 30.91
C VAL A 188 -13.02 9.87 29.42
N VAL A 189 -11.98 9.43 28.72
CA VAL A 189 -12.09 8.88 27.37
C VAL A 189 -11.82 7.39 27.46
N THR A 190 -12.71 6.59 26.87
CA THR A 190 -12.62 5.13 26.88
C THR A 190 -12.41 4.61 25.47
N VAL A 191 -11.55 3.61 25.35
CA VAL A 191 -11.43 2.79 24.14
C VAL A 191 -11.84 1.37 24.52
N SER A 192 -12.94 0.91 23.95
CA SER A 192 -13.44 -0.46 24.14
C SER A 192 -12.97 -1.39 23.04
N GLN A 193 -13.02 -2.70 23.29
CA GLN A 193 -12.79 -3.70 22.24
C GLN A 193 -13.77 -3.55 21.07
N ALA A 194 -15.03 -3.21 21.37
CA ALA A 194 -16.02 -2.93 20.33
C ALA A 194 -15.58 -1.77 19.41
N SER A 195 -15.04 -0.68 19.99
CA SER A 195 -14.48 0.44 19.21
C SER A 195 -13.23 0.07 18.42
N LEU A 196 -12.49 -0.96 18.83
CA LEU A 196 -11.37 -1.47 18.03
C LEU A 196 -11.87 -2.32 16.86
N SER A 197 -12.88 -3.18 17.08
CA SER A 197 -13.45 -4.00 16.00
C SER A 197 -14.08 -3.16 14.88
N THR A 198 -14.61 -1.97 15.21
CA THR A 198 -15.12 -1.01 14.22
C THR A 198 -14.07 0.02 13.77
N GLY A 199 -12.96 0.15 14.51
CA GLY A 199 -11.89 1.12 14.27
C GLY A 199 -10.68 0.58 13.51
N ILE A 200 -10.50 -0.74 13.43
CA ILE A 200 -9.48 -1.38 12.58
C ILE A 200 -9.76 -1.10 11.08
N GLU A 201 -11.01 -0.73 10.74
CA GLU A 201 -11.40 -0.27 9.40
C GLU A 201 -11.48 1.26 9.26
N ARG A 202 -11.23 2.05 10.32
CA ARG A 202 -10.83 3.45 10.09
C ARG A 202 -9.38 3.42 9.65
N GLU A 203 -9.21 3.17 8.35
CA GLU A 203 -8.02 3.41 7.56
C GLU A 203 -7.25 4.60 8.17
N ASN A 204 -5.99 4.39 8.55
CA ASN A 204 -5.11 5.53 8.83
C ASN A 204 -5.01 6.28 7.51
N LEU A 205 -5.90 7.25 7.31
CA LEU A 205 -6.04 8.02 6.09
C LEU A 205 -5.36 9.35 6.32
N LEU A 206 -4.28 9.61 5.58
CA LEU A 206 -3.61 10.90 5.58
C LEU A 206 -3.93 11.65 4.30
N PHE A 207 -4.27 12.92 4.44
CA PHE A 207 -4.39 13.87 3.34
C PHE A 207 -3.05 14.58 3.15
N VAL A 208 -2.55 14.51 1.93
CA VAL A 208 -1.25 15.06 1.55
C VAL A 208 -1.41 16.01 0.37
N ALA A 209 -0.71 17.14 0.41
CA ALA A 209 -0.70 18.14 -0.64
C ALA A 209 0.76 18.50 -1.03
N PRO A 210 1.01 19.05 -2.25
CA PRO A 210 2.38 19.35 -2.70
C PRO A 210 3.15 20.25 -1.74
N SER A 211 2.44 21.14 -1.06
CA SER A 211 2.91 21.88 0.11
C SER A 211 1.94 21.67 1.28
N ALA A 212 2.48 21.66 2.50
CA ALA A 212 1.69 21.55 3.71
C ALA A 212 0.65 22.69 3.83
N LEU A 213 -0.56 22.36 4.25
CA LEU A 213 -1.70 23.26 4.39
C LEU A 213 -2.14 23.36 5.85
N GLY A 214 -2.59 24.54 6.27
CA GLY A 214 -3.15 24.76 7.60
C GLY A 214 -2.17 24.36 8.72
N VAL A 215 -2.64 23.49 9.63
CA VAL A 215 -1.83 22.93 10.72
C VAL A 215 -0.95 21.74 10.29
N ALA A 216 -1.13 21.24 9.06
CA ALA A 216 -0.38 20.12 8.50
C ALA A 216 -0.43 18.83 9.33
N ASP A 217 -1.59 18.52 9.92
CA ASP A 217 -1.81 17.28 10.68
C ASP A 217 -2.13 16.08 9.77
N GLY A 218 -2.44 16.33 8.49
CA GLY A 218 -2.84 15.33 7.50
C GLY A 218 -4.15 14.61 7.81
N MET A 219 -4.90 15.00 8.84
CA MET A 219 -6.14 14.32 9.22
C MET A 219 -7.33 14.77 8.38
N ARG A 220 -7.22 15.91 7.69
CA ARG A 220 -8.27 16.49 6.83
C ARG A 220 -7.65 17.14 5.59
N PRO A 221 -8.38 17.27 4.47
CA PRO A 221 -7.89 17.94 3.26
C PRO A 221 -7.39 19.38 3.50
N VAL A 222 -8.09 20.14 4.35
CA VAL A 222 -7.74 21.54 4.66
C VAL A 222 -6.51 21.69 5.56
N SER A 223 -6.08 20.59 6.18
CA SER A 223 -4.89 20.50 7.03
C SER A 223 -3.91 19.46 6.50
N ALA A 224 -3.89 19.27 5.18
CA ALA A 224 -3.03 18.29 4.52
C ALA A 224 -1.55 18.53 4.85
N MET A 225 -0.80 17.46 5.08
CA MET A 225 0.65 17.52 5.33
C MET A 225 1.43 17.37 4.01
N SER A 226 2.75 17.55 4.04
CA SER A 226 3.59 17.24 2.88
C SER A 226 3.87 15.73 2.77
N LEU A 227 4.23 15.25 1.56
CA LEU A 227 4.54 13.84 1.35
C LEU A 227 5.73 13.35 2.21
N PRO A 228 6.83 14.10 2.36
CA PRO A 228 7.89 13.74 3.30
C PRO A 228 7.40 13.57 4.75
N GLN A 229 6.53 14.48 5.23
CA GLN A 229 5.94 14.39 6.57
C GLN A 229 5.08 13.14 6.74
N ALA A 230 4.33 12.75 5.71
CA ALA A 230 3.52 11.54 5.74
C ALA A 230 4.37 10.26 5.78
N PHE A 231 5.49 10.21 5.05
CA PHE A 231 6.44 9.11 5.16
C PHE A 231 7.16 9.08 6.50
N ASP A 232 7.49 10.24 7.09
CA ASP A 232 8.01 10.32 8.46
C ASP A 232 7.00 9.77 9.48
N TYR A 233 5.74 10.16 9.37
CA TYR A 233 4.66 9.64 10.19
C TYR A 233 4.54 8.11 10.06
N TRP A 234 4.50 7.60 8.82
CA TRP A 234 4.45 6.16 8.56
C TRP A 234 5.62 5.42 9.21
N ARG A 235 6.84 5.97 9.11
CA ARG A 235 8.05 5.39 9.68
C ARG A 235 8.05 5.35 11.22
N GLN A 236 7.53 6.39 11.85
CA GLN A 236 7.51 6.54 13.31
C GLN A 236 6.37 5.75 13.97
N MET A 237 5.17 5.86 13.41
CA MET A 237 3.97 5.24 13.96
C MET A 237 3.87 3.77 13.61
N ARG A 238 4.38 3.38 12.43
CA ARG A 238 4.34 2.01 11.93
C ARG A 238 2.93 1.43 12.07
N PRO A 239 1.91 2.01 11.43
CA PRO A 239 0.59 1.41 11.39
C PRO A 239 0.64 0.08 10.62
N LYS A 240 -0.31 -0.82 10.88
CA LYS A 240 -0.46 -2.05 10.08
C LYS A 240 -0.86 -1.73 8.64
N SER A 241 -1.75 -0.75 8.46
CA SER A 241 -2.19 -0.24 7.17
C SER A 241 -2.30 1.29 7.21
N LEU A 242 -1.80 1.96 6.16
CA LEU A 242 -1.87 3.41 5.97
C LEU A 242 -2.29 3.72 4.53
N THR A 243 -3.31 4.56 4.38
CA THR A 243 -3.71 5.15 3.11
C THR A 243 -3.29 6.61 3.07
N ILE A 244 -2.55 7.02 2.05
CA ILE A 244 -2.17 8.41 1.81
C ILE A 244 -2.92 8.88 0.57
N ASN A 245 -3.86 9.80 0.77
CA ASN A 245 -4.61 10.45 -0.29
C ASN A 245 -3.89 11.74 -0.71
N LEU A 246 -3.32 11.70 -1.91
CA LEU A 246 -2.56 12.77 -2.53
C LEU A 246 -3.51 13.69 -3.28
N ALA A 247 -3.53 14.97 -2.90
CA ALA A 247 -4.17 16.01 -3.69
C ALA A 247 -3.50 16.15 -5.06
N ALA A 248 -4.19 16.79 -6.02
CA ALA A 248 -3.63 17.07 -7.32
C ALA A 248 -2.32 17.89 -7.23
N GLY A 249 -1.32 17.52 -8.03
CA GLY A 249 -0.07 18.25 -8.13
C GLY A 249 1.16 17.38 -8.25
N THR A 250 2.33 18.01 -8.11
CA THR A 250 3.63 17.36 -8.22
C THR A 250 4.33 17.36 -6.88
N TYR A 251 4.70 16.16 -6.44
CA TYR A 251 5.42 15.89 -5.21
C TYR A 251 6.87 15.60 -5.54
N SER A 252 7.78 16.12 -4.73
CA SER A 252 9.20 15.80 -4.84
C SER A 252 9.61 14.95 -3.64
N VAL A 253 10.32 13.86 -3.92
CA VAL A 253 10.81 12.93 -2.88
C VAL A 253 12.32 12.77 -2.99
N GLY A 254 12.97 12.62 -1.84
CA GLY A 254 14.40 12.33 -1.71
C GLY A 254 14.69 10.85 -1.52
N ALA A 255 15.89 10.40 -1.88
CA ALA A 255 16.30 8.99 -1.77
C ALA A 255 16.21 8.44 -0.33
N SER A 256 16.42 9.30 0.68
CA SER A 256 16.34 8.95 2.11
C SER A 256 14.92 8.85 2.66
N GLU A 257 13.94 9.39 1.95
CA GLU A 257 12.53 9.39 2.40
C GLU A 257 11.87 8.06 2.06
N ILE A 258 12.36 7.40 1.01
CA ILE A 258 11.79 6.20 0.45
C ILE A 258 12.87 5.10 0.39
N SER A 259 13.23 4.57 1.54
CA SER A 259 14.14 3.42 1.62
C SER A 259 13.43 2.23 2.27
N ALA A 260 13.73 1.03 1.80
CA ALA A 260 13.21 -0.18 2.41
C ALA A 260 13.79 -0.34 3.82
N ASP A 261 12.93 -0.16 4.81
CA ASP A 261 13.20 -0.57 6.18
C ASP A 261 12.67 -1.99 6.37
N SER A 262 13.57 -2.96 6.51
CA SER A 262 13.21 -4.38 6.75
C SER A 262 12.30 -4.60 7.97
N SER A 263 12.18 -3.62 8.87
CA SER A 263 11.24 -3.69 10.00
C SER A 263 9.78 -3.36 9.65
N MET A 264 9.50 -3.08 8.37
CA MET A 264 8.16 -2.78 7.85
C MET A 264 7.51 -3.95 7.09
N VAL A 265 8.12 -5.15 7.13
CA VAL A 265 7.52 -6.35 6.54
C VAL A 265 6.14 -6.62 7.15
N GLY A 266 5.15 -6.95 6.31
CA GLY A 266 3.77 -7.24 6.72
C GLY A 266 2.92 -5.99 7.01
N ARG A 267 3.34 -4.82 6.53
CA ARG A 267 2.58 -3.57 6.62
C ARG A 267 2.14 -3.12 5.24
N ASP A 268 0.96 -2.51 5.20
CA ASP A 268 0.33 -2.06 3.98
C ASP A 268 0.44 -0.54 3.86
N LEU A 269 0.90 -0.06 2.71
CA LEU A 269 0.90 1.33 2.33
C LEU A 269 0.12 1.49 1.03
N THR A 270 -0.92 2.31 1.04
CA THR A 270 -1.71 2.66 -0.13
C THR A 270 -1.49 4.12 -0.45
N LEU A 271 -1.02 4.44 -1.65
CA LEU A 271 -0.92 5.81 -2.15
C LEU A 271 -2.01 6.01 -3.20
N VAL A 272 -2.90 6.98 -2.99
CA VAL A 272 -4.02 7.27 -3.88
C VAL A 272 -3.86 8.66 -4.48
N GLY A 273 -3.81 8.77 -5.80
CA GLY A 273 -3.64 10.02 -6.54
C GLY A 273 -4.80 10.41 -7.45
N ASN A 274 -5.76 9.51 -7.67
CA ASN A 274 -6.93 9.72 -8.53
C ASN A 274 -6.60 10.29 -9.93
N GLY A 275 -5.45 9.90 -10.50
CA GLY A 275 -4.99 10.25 -11.85
C GLY A 275 -4.35 11.63 -12.00
N VAL A 276 -4.22 12.41 -10.92
CA VAL A 276 -3.79 13.83 -10.99
C VAL A 276 -2.57 14.16 -10.11
N ALA A 277 -2.07 13.18 -9.35
CA ALA A 277 -0.87 13.32 -8.54
C ALA A 277 0.34 12.69 -9.24
N SER A 278 1.47 13.41 -9.22
CA SER A 278 2.76 12.96 -9.76
C SER A 278 3.84 13.00 -8.71
N ILE A 279 4.66 11.95 -8.59
CA ILE A 279 5.78 11.88 -7.67
C ILE A 279 7.07 11.84 -8.48
N ASN A 280 7.93 12.83 -8.26
CA ASN A 280 9.20 13.00 -8.96
C ASN A 280 10.36 12.94 -7.97
N SER A 281 11.53 12.55 -8.46
CA SER A 281 12.76 12.65 -7.67
C SER A 281 13.24 14.10 -7.55
N SER A 282 13.73 14.46 -6.36
CA SER A 282 14.45 15.72 -6.11
C SER A 282 15.91 15.72 -6.57
N GLY A 283 16.50 14.56 -6.91
CA GLY A 283 17.96 14.42 -6.98
C GLY A 283 18.54 13.25 -7.80
N GLY A 284 17.89 12.86 -8.91
CA GLY A 284 18.36 11.77 -9.79
C GLY A 284 17.51 10.50 -9.67
N SER A 285 18.00 9.33 -10.09
CA SER A 285 17.18 8.10 -10.01
C SER A 285 17.04 7.61 -8.55
N ILE A 286 15.81 7.52 -8.06
CA ILE A 286 15.40 6.98 -6.76
C ILE A 286 14.64 5.69 -7.00
N ALA A 287 14.95 4.65 -6.23
CA ALA A 287 14.15 3.43 -6.20
C ALA A 287 13.20 3.47 -4.99
N LEU A 288 11.90 3.55 -5.24
CA LEU A 288 10.85 3.30 -4.25
C LEU A 288 10.91 1.82 -3.88
N SER A 289 11.68 1.54 -2.83
CA SER A 289 11.89 0.19 -2.33
C SER A 289 10.89 -0.09 -1.23
N VAL A 290 9.97 -1.02 -1.48
CA VAL A 290 8.88 -1.33 -0.55
C VAL A 290 9.22 -2.60 0.23
N PRO A 291 9.38 -2.52 1.56
CA PRO A 291 9.63 -3.68 2.42
C PRO A 291 8.34 -4.44 2.81
N GLY A 292 7.16 -3.87 2.56
CA GLY A 292 5.85 -4.46 2.80
C GLY A 292 4.96 -4.40 1.56
N ASP A 293 3.64 -4.40 1.76
CA ASP A 293 2.68 -4.32 0.66
C ASP A 293 2.48 -2.86 0.24
N LEU A 294 2.65 -2.56 -1.05
CA LEU A 294 2.37 -1.23 -1.62
C LEU A 294 1.22 -1.32 -2.61
N THR A 295 0.26 -0.43 -2.49
CA THR A 295 -0.73 -0.16 -3.53
C THR A 295 -0.54 1.26 -4.06
N LEU A 296 -0.43 1.39 -5.38
CA LEU A 296 -0.45 2.67 -6.09
C LEU A 296 -1.75 2.74 -6.89
N ASP A 297 -2.56 3.77 -6.64
CA ASP A 297 -3.86 3.96 -7.28
C ASP A 297 -3.96 5.35 -7.92
N GLY A 298 -4.04 5.40 -9.25
CA GLY A 298 -4.16 6.65 -9.98
C GLY A 298 -2.94 7.57 -9.83
N LEU A 299 -1.72 7.03 -9.85
CA LEU A 299 -0.50 7.82 -9.63
C LEU A 299 0.44 7.80 -10.82
N THR A 300 1.12 8.93 -11.04
CA THR A 300 2.25 9.01 -11.97
C THR A 300 3.56 9.07 -11.19
N LEU A 301 4.38 8.02 -11.21
CA LEU A 301 5.78 8.11 -10.81
C LEU A 301 6.59 8.61 -12.00
N GLY A 302 7.05 9.85 -11.93
CA GLY A 302 7.75 10.51 -13.03
C GLY A 302 9.22 10.14 -13.12
N ASP A 303 9.94 10.89 -13.97
CA ASP A 303 11.31 10.57 -14.36
C ASP A 303 12.24 10.35 -13.16
N GLY A 304 12.97 9.23 -13.22
CA GLY A 304 13.91 8.87 -12.17
C GLY A 304 13.25 8.34 -10.91
N VAL A 305 11.96 7.98 -10.89
CA VAL A 305 11.37 7.20 -9.79
C VAL A 305 11.10 5.77 -10.27
N ALA A 306 12.01 4.87 -9.90
CA ALA A 306 11.88 3.44 -10.15
C ALA A 306 11.10 2.76 -9.03
N LEU A 307 10.19 1.84 -9.35
CA LEU A 307 9.54 1.01 -8.34
C LEU A 307 10.30 -0.30 -8.18
N ASN A 308 10.76 -0.61 -6.96
CA ASN A 308 11.51 -1.84 -6.68
C ASN A 308 10.85 -2.67 -5.56
N GLY A 309 10.12 -3.70 -5.96
CA GLY A 309 9.57 -4.69 -5.03
C GLY A 309 10.68 -5.55 -4.42
N GLN A 310 10.68 -5.70 -3.10
CA GLN A 310 11.61 -6.54 -2.36
C GLN A 310 11.08 -7.96 -2.19
N ALA A 311 11.95 -8.88 -1.73
CA ALA A 311 11.55 -10.25 -1.48
C ALA A 311 10.38 -10.32 -0.48
N SER A 312 9.35 -11.09 -0.81
CA SER A 312 8.13 -11.26 0.01
C SER A 312 7.25 -10.00 0.14
N SER A 313 7.45 -9.00 -0.73
CA SER A 313 6.55 -7.85 -0.84
C SER A 313 5.48 -8.09 -1.90
N ARG A 314 4.31 -7.48 -1.73
CA ARG A 314 3.30 -7.35 -2.77
C ARG A 314 3.22 -5.91 -3.28
N VAL A 315 3.18 -5.73 -4.60
CA VAL A 315 3.02 -4.43 -5.25
C VAL A 315 1.75 -4.48 -6.10
N VAL A 316 0.78 -3.64 -5.82
CA VAL A 316 -0.46 -3.51 -6.59
C VAL A 316 -0.46 -2.17 -7.32
N LEU A 317 -0.66 -2.21 -8.63
CA LEU A 317 -0.70 -1.04 -9.51
C LEU A 317 -2.11 -0.93 -10.09
N ILE A 318 -2.78 0.19 -9.83
CA ILE A 318 -4.13 0.50 -10.30
C ILE A 318 -4.04 1.83 -11.04
N ASP A 319 -4.42 1.87 -12.31
CA ASP A 319 -4.54 3.09 -13.13
C ASP A 319 -3.33 4.05 -13.01
N SER A 320 -2.13 3.47 -12.94
CA SER A 320 -0.90 4.17 -12.57
C SER A 320 0.13 4.18 -13.71
N SER A 321 0.90 5.26 -13.80
CA SER A 321 2.03 5.38 -14.72
C SER A 321 3.34 5.37 -13.95
N LEU A 322 4.33 4.66 -14.46
CA LEU A 322 5.64 4.49 -13.86
C LEU A 322 6.73 4.76 -14.89
N ASP A 323 7.92 5.14 -14.42
CA ASP A 323 9.11 5.14 -15.25
C ASP A 323 9.64 3.70 -15.45
N THR A 324 10.00 3.04 -14.35
CA THR A 324 10.51 1.66 -14.38
C THR A 324 9.92 0.81 -13.26
N LEU A 325 9.79 -0.50 -13.52
CA LEU A 325 9.25 -1.49 -12.59
C LEU A 325 10.22 -2.66 -12.45
N SER A 326 10.67 -2.93 -11.23
CA SER A 326 11.53 -4.07 -10.89
C SER A 326 10.93 -4.83 -9.71
N GLY A 327 10.61 -6.10 -9.87
CA GLY A 327 10.20 -6.99 -8.78
C GLY A 327 11.24 -8.06 -8.55
N LYS A 328 11.98 -7.99 -7.44
CA LYS A 328 12.95 -9.03 -7.04
C LYS A 328 12.35 -9.88 -5.93
N SER A 329 11.81 -11.03 -6.31
CA SER A 329 11.06 -11.94 -5.44
C SER A 329 9.82 -11.28 -4.81
N ALA A 330 9.26 -10.31 -5.52
CA ALA A 330 8.02 -9.61 -5.19
C ALA A 330 6.87 -10.13 -6.04
N ASP A 331 5.67 -10.08 -5.50
CA ASP A 331 4.43 -10.34 -6.23
C ASP A 331 3.86 -9.00 -6.73
N VAL A 332 3.83 -8.81 -8.04
CA VAL A 332 3.32 -7.61 -8.67
C VAL A 332 1.97 -7.89 -9.31
N THR A 333 0.95 -7.14 -8.95
CA THR A 333 -0.39 -7.19 -9.54
C THR A 333 -0.70 -5.89 -10.26
N VAL A 334 -1.20 -5.98 -11.49
CA VAL A 334 -1.56 -4.85 -12.34
C VAL A 334 -3.05 -4.90 -12.65
N ILE A 335 -3.74 -3.78 -12.43
CA ILE A 335 -5.19 -3.62 -12.56
C ILE A 335 -5.47 -2.30 -13.29
N GLY A 336 -6.45 -2.31 -14.20
CA GLY A 336 -6.87 -1.11 -14.92
C GLY A 336 -5.91 -0.71 -16.05
N ASP A 337 -5.61 0.58 -16.17
CA ASP A 337 -4.72 1.11 -17.22
C ASP A 337 -3.36 1.50 -16.62
N VAL A 338 -2.37 0.62 -16.75
CA VAL A 338 -1.01 0.85 -16.22
C VAL A 338 0.00 1.03 -17.35
N SER A 339 0.85 2.06 -17.23
CA SER A 339 1.91 2.37 -18.20
C SER A 339 3.30 2.40 -17.58
N VAL A 340 4.30 1.86 -18.28
CA VAL A 340 5.71 1.91 -17.89
C VAL A 340 6.53 2.53 -19.03
N ALA A 341 7.12 3.70 -18.77
CA ALA A 341 7.71 4.55 -19.81
C ALA A 341 9.15 4.18 -20.19
N GLY A 342 9.90 3.58 -19.28
CA GLY A 342 11.28 3.15 -19.49
C GLY A 342 12.25 4.29 -19.83
N THR A 343 12.07 5.47 -19.24
CA THR A 343 12.98 6.61 -19.43
C THR A 343 14.31 6.37 -18.70
N GLY A 344 15.40 6.91 -19.26
CA GLY A 344 16.74 6.76 -18.66
C GLY A 344 17.34 5.34 -18.66
N LEU A 345 16.72 4.37 -19.33
CA LEU A 345 17.24 3.01 -19.41
C LEU A 345 18.49 2.91 -20.30
N THR A 346 19.39 2.01 -19.91
CA THR A 346 20.57 1.64 -20.72
C THR A 346 20.26 0.45 -21.62
N THR A 347 21.13 0.15 -22.57
CA THR A 347 20.95 -0.91 -23.59
C THR A 347 20.66 -2.32 -23.06
N ASN A 348 20.82 -2.57 -21.76
CA ASN A 348 20.59 -3.88 -21.13
C ASN A 348 19.58 -3.84 -19.97
N SER A 349 18.95 -2.69 -19.71
CA SER A 349 18.01 -2.53 -18.60
C SER A 349 16.58 -2.59 -19.13
N PRO A 350 15.79 -3.63 -18.78
CA PRO A 350 14.38 -3.66 -19.17
C PRO A 350 13.57 -2.63 -18.39
N ALA A 351 12.51 -2.11 -19.01
CA ALA A 351 11.55 -1.22 -18.35
C ALA A 351 10.75 -1.95 -17.26
N VAL A 352 10.44 -3.22 -17.51
CA VAL A 352 9.84 -4.11 -16.53
C VAL A 352 10.73 -5.32 -16.32
N ARG A 353 11.17 -5.55 -15.08
CA ARG A 353 11.92 -6.75 -14.69
C ARG A 353 11.25 -7.48 -13.55
N ILE A 354 10.99 -8.77 -13.70
CA ILE A 354 10.47 -9.62 -12.64
C ILE A 354 11.42 -10.80 -12.47
N SER A 355 11.98 -10.95 -11.27
CA SER A 355 13.03 -11.93 -10.97
C SER A 355 12.63 -12.74 -9.74
N GLY A 356 12.46 -14.06 -9.87
CA GLY A 356 12.11 -14.95 -8.75
C GLY A 356 10.81 -14.65 -8.00
N GLY A 357 9.89 -13.86 -8.58
CA GLY A 357 8.58 -13.51 -8.03
C GLY A 357 7.46 -13.71 -9.05
N ARG A 358 6.32 -13.04 -8.87
CA ARG A 358 5.16 -13.15 -9.76
C ARG A 358 4.77 -11.80 -10.36
N LEU A 359 4.31 -11.82 -11.62
CA LEU A 359 3.62 -10.70 -12.26
C LEU A 359 2.24 -11.18 -12.71
N ASP A 360 1.20 -10.58 -12.16
CA ASP A 360 -0.19 -10.86 -12.51
C ASP A 360 -0.84 -9.63 -13.13
N ILE A 361 -1.27 -9.75 -14.38
CA ILE A 361 -2.08 -8.75 -15.06
C ILE A 361 -3.53 -9.20 -14.99
N ALA A 362 -4.38 -8.43 -14.34
CA ALA A 362 -5.78 -8.78 -14.13
C ALA A 362 -6.59 -8.84 -15.44
N GLN A 363 -7.75 -9.50 -15.39
CA GLN A 363 -8.66 -9.56 -16.53
C GLN A 363 -9.10 -8.15 -16.97
N GLY A 364 -9.16 -7.94 -18.29
CA GLY A 364 -9.58 -6.65 -18.88
C GLY A 364 -8.63 -5.48 -18.66
N THR A 365 -7.43 -5.71 -18.11
CA THR A 365 -6.42 -4.68 -17.81
C THR A 365 -5.59 -4.36 -19.05
N THR A 366 -5.25 -3.08 -19.24
CA THR A 366 -4.25 -2.64 -20.22
C THR A 366 -2.92 -2.42 -19.52
N PHE A 367 -1.92 -3.22 -19.89
CA PHE A 367 -0.54 -3.02 -19.46
C PHE A 367 0.30 -2.56 -20.63
N SER A 368 0.75 -1.32 -20.60
CA SER A 368 1.55 -0.72 -21.66
C SER A 368 2.99 -0.50 -21.22
N ILE A 369 3.94 -0.87 -22.06
CA ILE A 369 5.35 -0.61 -21.88
C ILE A 369 5.80 0.17 -23.09
N SER A 370 6.48 1.30 -22.89
CA SER A 370 7.09 2.09 -23.95
C SER A 370 8.57 2.25 -23.72
N TYR A 371 9.33 2.49 -24.78
CA TYR A 371 10.65 3.10 -24.70
C TYR A 371 10.60 4.49 -25.33
N PRO A 372 11.26 5.50 -24.76
CA PRO A 372 11.48 6.75 -25.48
C PRO A 372 12.45 6.53 -26.65
N SER A 373 12.42 7.42 -27.64
CA SER A 373 13.41 7.42 -28.71
C SER A 373 14.81 7.65 -28.13
N GLY A 374 15.79 6.84 -28.56
CA GLY A 374 17.20 7.00 -28.18
C GLY A 374 17.77 6.00 -27.17
N VAL A 375 16.97 5.08 -26.62
CA VAL A 375 17.49 3.96 -25.80
C VAL A 375 18.19 2.96 -26.72
N GLY A 376 19.51 2.77 -26.57
CA GLY A 376 20.27 1.99 -27.55
C GLY A 376 19.73 0.55 -27.74
N SER A 377 19.95 0.00 -28.93
CA SER A 377 19.51 -1.34 -29.33
C SER A 377 20.07 -2.42 -28.40
N GLY A 378 19.24 -3.39 -28.02
CA GLY A 378 19.68 -4.59 -27.28
C GLY A 378 18.81 -5.01 -26.09
N GLY A 379 17.96 -4.13 -25.57
CA GLY A 379 17.14 -4.42 -24.40
C GLY A 379 15.86 -5.20 -24.69
N SER A 380 15.33 -5.87 -23.66
CA SER A 380 13.95 -6.36 -23.61
C SER A 380 13.02 -5.32 -23.00
N MET A 381 11.76 -5.17 -23.43
CA MET A 381 10.82 -4.28 -22.75
C MET A 381 10.35 -4.87 -21.42
N LEU A 382 9.91 -6.14 -21.47
CA LEU A 382 9.57 -6.96 -20.32
C LEU A 382 10.57 -8.11 -20.20
N ARG A 383 11.22 -8.25 -19.04
CA ARG A 383 12.06 -9.40 -18.70
C ARG A 383 11.50 -10.14 -17.51
N VAL A 384 11.30 -11.44 -17.67
CA VAL A 384 10.91 -12.37 -16.60
C VAL A 384 12.05 -13.37 -16.43
N ASP A 385 12.68 -13.44 -15.26
CA ASP A 385 13.86 -14.27 -15.02
C ASP A 385 13.86 -14.93 -13.63
N GLY A 386 14.85 -15.81 -13.38
CA GLY A 386 15.12 -16.39 -12.06
C GLY A 386 13.98 -17.26 -11.51
N GLY A 387 13.27 -17.99 -12.38
CA GLY A 387 12.11 -18.79 -11.99
C GLY A 387 10.82 -17.98 -11.76
N ALA A 388 10.79 -16.70 -12.12
CA ALA A 388 9.59 -15.89 -12.02
C ALA A 388 8.46 -16.37 -12.95
N VAL A 389 7.22 -16.04 -12.59
CA VAL A 389 6.01 -16.38 -13.35
C VAL A 389 5.28 -15.10 -13.72
N ALA A 390 4.99 -14.93 -15.02
CA ALA A 390 4.10 -13.87 -15.49
C ALA A 390 2.77 -14.46 -15.97
N THR A 391 1.64 -13.92 -15.52
CA THR A 391 0.31 -14.35 -15.91
C THR A 391 -0.51 -13.17 -16.41
N PHE A 392 -1.06 -13.30 -17.61
CA PHE A 392 -1.92 -12.29 -18.23
C PHE A 392 -3.34 -12.83 -18.29
N GLY A 393 -4.26 -12.19 -17.58
CA GLY A 393 -5.66 -12.59 -17.47
C GLY A 393 -6.45 -12.42 -18.76
N ASN A 394 -7.60 -13.10 -18.83
CA ASN A 394 -8.49 -13.08 -19.99
C ASN A 394 -8.86 -11.65 -20.42
N GLY A 395 -8.80 -11.35 -21.72
CA GLY A 395 -9.14 -10.04 -22.26
C GLY A 395 -8.19 -8.90 -21.90
N SER A 396 -7.06 -9.18 -21.22
CA SER A 396 -6.03 -8.17 -20.98
C SER A 396 -5.34 -7.74 -22.28
N THR A 397 -4.73 -6.57 -22.28
CA THR A 397 -3.92 -6.06 -23.39
C THR A 397 -2.50 -5.80 -22.91
N LEU A 398 -1.51 -6.40 -23.58
CA LEU A 398 -0.10 -6.05 -23.43
C LEU A 398 0.32 -5.20 -24.62
N ALA A 399 0.54 -3.89 -24.42
CA ALA A 399 0.99 -2.99 -25.47
C ALA A 399 2.49 -2.71 -25.35
N LEU A 400 3.26 -3.03 -26.39
CA LEU A 400 4.70 -2.84 -26.46
C LEU A 400 5.03 -1.77 -27.49
N ASN A 401 5.52 -0.62 -27.03
CA ASN A 401 5.78 0.56 -27.85
C ASN A 401 7.30 0.83 -27.96
N ALA A 402 7.94 0.36 -29.04
CA ALA A 402 9.38 0.51 -29.29
C ALA A 402 9.64 1.39 -30.53
N PRO A 403 10.02 2.68 -30.39
CA PRO A 403 10.22 3.58 -31.52
C PRO A 403 11.45 3.24 -32.38
N ILE A 404 12.35 2.39 -31.88
CA ILE A 404 13.57 1.92 -32.55
C ILE A 404 13.68 0.41 -32.35
N SER A 405 14.58 -0.24 -33.11
CA SER A 405 14.76 -1.70 -33.06
C SER A 405 15.17 -2.18 -31.67
N SER A 406 14.18 -2.58 -30.88
CA SER A 406 14.38 -3.32 -29.65
C SER A 406 14.68 -4.77 -30.00
N GLN A 407 15.56 -5.42 -29.24
CA GLN A 407 15.90 -6.80 -29.52
C GLN A 407 14.75 -7.72 -29.12
N TYR A 408 14.13 -7.45 -27.97
CA TYR A 408 13.07 -8.28 -27.42
C TYR A 408 11.88 -7.44 -26.95
N GLY A 409 10.66 -7.84 -27.32
CA GLY A 409 9.45 -7.32 -26.66
C GLY A 409 9.36 -7.89 -25.25
N VAL A 410 9.11 -9.20 -25.16
CA VAL A 410 9.15 -9.98 -23.92
C VAL A 410 10.28 -11.00 -23.97
N LEU A 411 11.09 -11.07 -22.92
CA LEU A 411 12.16 -12.06 -22.75
C LEU A 411 11.92 -12.87 -21.47
N LEU A 412 11.75 -14.19 -21.63
CA LEU A 412 11.74 -15.15 -20.52
C LEU A 412 13.12 -15.80 -20.42
N ASP A 413 13.71 -15.84 -19.24
CA ASP A 413 15.07 -16.33 -19.03
C ASP A 413 15.20 -17.12 -17.72
N ALA A 414 16.30 -17.87 -17.55
CA ALA A 414 16.69 -18.50 -16.29
C ALA A 414 15.54 -19.22 -15.55
N GLY A 415 14.81 -20.07 -16.27
CA GLY A 415 13.73 -20.88 -15.70
C GLY A 415 12.37 -20.19 -15.55
N ALA A 416 12.23 -18.94 -16.02
CA ALA A 416 10.97 -18.21 -15.97
C ALA A 416 9.86 -18.85 -16.82
N SER A 417 8.61 -18.48 -16.52
CA SER A 417 7.45 -18.86 -17.31
C SER A 417 6.50 -17.68 -17.54
N ALA A 418 5.77 -17.71 -18.65
CA ALA A 418 4.68 -16.78 -18.89
C ALA A 418 3.45 -17.46 -19.49
N ASN A 419 2.27 -17.06 -19.01
CA ASN A 419 0.98 -17.53 -19.46
C ASN A 419 0.12 -16.36 -19.95
N PHE A 420 -0.35 -16.43 -21.19
CA PHE A 420 -1.23 -15.44 -21.78
C PHE A 420 -2.58 -16.07 -22.06
N TYR A 421 -3.60 -15.69 -21.28
CA TYR A 421 -4.97 -16.17 -21.44
C TYR A 421 -5.79 -15.07 -22.13
N GLY A 422 -6.29 -15.32 -23.34
CA GLY A 422 -7.15 -14.38 -24.06
C GLY A 422 -6.55 -12.98 -24.23
N THR A 423 -5.22 -12.87 -24.23
CA THR A 423 -4.50 -11.58 -24.15
C THR A 423 -4.30 -10.99 -25.54
N ASN A 424 -4.51 -9.68 -25.70
CA ASN A 424 -4.14 -8.94 -26.91
C ASN A 424 -2.74 -8.35 -26.75
N ILE A 425 -1.75 -8.93 -27.43
CA ILE A 425 -0.38 -8.43 -27.48
C ILE A 425 -0.27 -7.48 -28.68
N ARG A 426 -0.13 -6.18 -28.43
CA ARG A 426 -0.01 -5.14 -29.46
C ARG A 426 1.45 -4.71 -29.60
N LEU A 427 1.97 -4.78 -30.81
CA LEU A 427 3.37 -4.46 -31.12
C LEU A 427 3.44 -3.15 -31.92
N ASN A 428 3.69 -2.03 -31.26
CA ASN A 428 3.91 -0.74 -31.89
C ASN A 428 5.41 -0.45 -31.97
N GLY A 429 6.09 -0.95 -33.00
CA GLY A 429 7.53 -0.81 -33.03
C GLY A 429 8.23 -1.88 -33.83
N SER A 430 9.55 -1.73 -33.93
CA SER A 430 10.42 -2.71 -34.58
C SER A 430 11.03 -3.59 -33.49
N PHE A 431 10.82 -4.88 -33.60
CA PHE A 431 11.31 -5.90 -32.67
C PHE A 431 12.12 -6.93 -33.46
N THR A 432 13.28 -7.35 -32.94
CA THR A 432 13.96 -8.54 -33.48
C THR A 432 13.18 -9.79 -33.12
N GLU A 433 12.72 -9.91 -31.87
CA GLU A 433 11.79 -10.94 -31.43
C GLU A 433 10.71 -10.29 -30.56
N ALA A 434 9.44 -10.51 -30.89
CA ALA A 434 8.33 -9.97 -30.09
C ALA A 434 8.23 -10.70 -28.74
N LEU A 435 8.36 -12.03 -28.78
CA LEU A 435 8.36 -12.92 -27.62
C LEU A 435 9.56 -13.86 -27.74
N SER A 436 10.41 -13.90 -26.73
CA SER A 436 11.56 -14.79 -26.68
C SER A 436 11.52 -15.59 -25.40
N SER A 437 11.61 -16.91 -25.51
CA SER A 437 11.72 -17.80 -24.35
C SER A 437 13.04 -18.56 -24.39
N ARG A 438 13.86 -18.27 -23.37
CA ARG A 438 14.93 -19.10 -22.84
C ARG A 438 14.52 -19.69 -21.48
N GLY A 439 13.25 -19.52 -21.11
CA GLY A 439 12.68 -19.95 -19.84
C GLY A 439 12.27 -21.44 -19.84
N GLN A 440 11.42 -21.81 -18.90
CA GLN A 440 10.83 -23.15 -18.85
C GLN A 440 9.59 -23.26 -19.76
N TYR A 441 8.75 -22.22 -19.80
CA TYR A 441 7.42 -22.34 -20.39
C TYR A 441 6.88 -21.00 -20.92
N LEU A 442 6.35 -21.02 -22.14
CA LEU A 442 5.57 -19.93 -22.74
C LEU A 442 4.21 -20.49 -23.19
N GLY A 443 3.12 -20.01 -22.61
CA GLY A 443 1.76 -20.42 -22.95
C GLY A 443 0.96 -19.30 -23.60
N LEU A 444 0.42 -19.53 -24.79
CA LEU A 444 -0.50 -18.63 -25.50
C LEU A 444 -1.86 -19.32 -25.66
N PHE A 445 -2.83 -18.96 -24.82
CA PHE A 445 -4.15 -19.59 -24.77
C PHE A 445 -5.23 -18.62 -25.24
N GLY A 446 -5.66 -18.71 -26.51
CA GLY A 446 -6.66 -17.79 -27.07
C GLY A 446 -6.19 -16.35 -27.22
N SER A 447 -4.86 -16.12 -27.22
CA SER A 447 -4.25 -14.79 -27.25
C SER A 447 -3.99 -14.33 -28.69
N ASN A 448 -4.09 -13.02 -28.94
CA ASN A 448 -3.85 -12.43 -30.24
C ASN A 448 -2.54 -11.62 -30.23
N VAL A 449 -1.73 -11.75 -31.28
CA VAL A 449 -0.57 -10.88 -31.51
C VAL A 449 -0.89 -9.97 -32.68
N LEU A 450 -1.04 -8.68 -32.42
CA LEU A 450 -1.51 -7.68 -33.38
C LEU A 450 -0.39 -6.69 -33.71
N PRO A 451 -0.12 -6.42 -35.00
CA PRO A 451 0.73 -5.31 -35.37
C PRO A 451 0.05 -3.99 -34.97
N GLY A 452 0.88 -3.05 -34.54
CA GLY A 452 0.48 -1.68 -34.27
C GLY A 452 0.04 -0.91 -35.51
N SER A 453 -0.62 0.23 -35.30
CA SER A 453 -1.15 1.09 -36.37
C SER A 453 -0.08 1.83 -37.20
N GLY A 454 1.17 1.35 -37.21
CA GLY A 454 2.35 2.08 -37.71
C GLY A 454 3.00 1.55 -38.99
N GLY A 455 2.41 0.56 -39.68
CA GLY A 455 2.90 0.12 -41.00
C GLY A 455 4.34 -0.39 -41.01
N MET A 456 4.70 -1.29 -40.09
CA MET A 456 6.05 -1.85 -40.02
C MET A 456 6.09 -3.34 -40.30
N ASN A 457 7.24 -3.80 -40.81
CA ASN A 457 7.62 -5.21 -40.95
C ASN A 457 7.77 -5.82 -39.56
N VAL A 458 6.63 -6.15 -38.93
CA VAL A 458 6.63 -6.97 -37.72
C VAL A 458 6.97 -8.38 -38.17
N LEU A 459 8.26 -8.70 -38.17
CA LEU A 459 8.66 -10.10 -38.08
C LEU A 459 8.43 -10.51 -36.62
N ALA A 460 7.21 -10.90 -36.30
CA ALA A 460 6.91 -11.47 -34.99
C ALA A 460 7.56 -12.86 -34.91
N PHE A 461 8.81 -12.89 -34.45
CA PHE A 461 9.50 -14.12 -34.12
C PHE A 461 9.12 -14.52 -32.70
N ILE A 462 8.66 -15.76 -32.55
CA ILE A 462 8.67 -16.46 -31.26
C ILE A 462 9.93 -17.31 -31.24
N GLY A 463 10.95 -16.84 -30.51
CA GLY A 463 12.21 -17.57 -30.34
C GLY A 463 12.12 -18.53 -29.17
N LEU A 464 12.32 -19.83 -29.41
CA LEU A 464 12.43 -20.84 -28.35
C LEU A 464 13.84 -21.42 -28.34
N TYR A 465 14.61 -21.08 -27.31
CA TYR A 465 15.98 -21.54 -27.15
C TYR A 465 16.10 -22.68 -26.14
N SER A 466 15.16 -22.72 -25.19
CA SER A 466 14.96 -23.78 -24.19
C SER A 466 13.54 -23.64 -23.63
N GLY A 467 12.85 -24.75 -23.38
CA GLY A 467 11.51 -24.77 -22.79
C GLY A 467 10.41 -25.35 -23.68
N SER A 468 9.18 -25.33 -23.16
CA SER A 468 7.97 -25.77 -23.86
C SER A 468 7.15 -24.58 -24.32
N LEU A 469 6.56 -24.68 -25.51
CA LEU A 469 5.55 -23.76 -26.03
C LEU A 469 4.22 -24.51 -26.14
N ASP A 470 3.17 -23.94 -25.53
CA ASP A 470 1.79 -24.38 -25.72
C ASP A 470 1.00 -23.25 -26.36
N VAL A 471 0.45 -23.50 -27.55
CA VAL A 471 -0.40 -22.55 -28.27
C VAL A 471 -1.75 -23.21 -28.49
N ARG A 472 -2.78 -22.67 -27.82
CA ARG A 472 -4.16 -23.17 -27.94
C ARG A 472 -5.04 -22.09 -28.54
N SER A 473 -5.30 -22.23 -29.85
CA SER A 473 -6.20 -21.41 -30.67
C SER A 473 -5.85 -19.90 -30.79
N PHE A 474 -5.86 -19.39 -32.03
CA PHE A 474 -5.90 -17.96 -32.34
C PHE A 474 -7.32 -17.61 -32.80
N ALA A 475 -7.89 -16.50 -32.32
CA ALA A 475 -9.17 -16.04 -32.81
C ALA A 475 -9.01 -15.51 -34.24
N SER A 476 -9.62 -16.20 -35.21
CA SER A 476 -9.63 -15.81 -36.62
C SER A 476 -10.46 -14.54 -36.82
N GLY A 477 -9.81 -13.37 -36.85
CA GLY A 477 -10.50 -12.10 -37.11
C GLY A 477 -9.67 -11.06 -37.87
N SER A 478 -8.34 -11.18 -37.89
CA SER A 478 -7.46 -10.29 -38.65
C SER A 478 -6.15 -11.02 -38.91
N ALA A 479 -5.58 -10.86 -40.12
CA ALA A 479 -4.39 -11.58 -40.57
C ALA A 479 -3.22 -11.45 -39.58
N VAL A 480 -2.86 -12.55 -38.92
CA VAL A 480 -1.60 -12.64 -38.18
C VAL A 480 -0.59 -13.26 -39.14
N SER A 481 0.27 -12.42 -39.72
CA SER A 481 1.43 -12.90 -40.47
C SER A 481 2.53 -13.28 -39.47
N PHE A 482 2.79 -14.57 -39.32
CA PHE A 482 3.98 -15.04 -38.61
C PHE A 482 5.16 -14.94 -39.58
N GLY A 483 6.07 -14.00 -39.32
CA GLY A 483 7.23 -13.75 -40.18
C GLY A 483 8.23 -14.90 -40.25
N SER A 484 8.30 -15.73 -39.20
CA SER A 484 8.92 -17.08 -39.15
C SER A 484 8.97 -17.59 -37.70
N LEU A 485 8.90 -18.91 -37.50
CA LEU A 485 9.13 -19.55 -36.20
C LEU A 485 10.53 -20.20 -36.24
N SER A 486 11.42 -19.78 -35.35
CA SER A 486 12.76 -20.38 -35.22
C SER A 486 12.90 -21.06 -33.85
N ALA A 487 13.02 -22.39 -33.87
CA ALA A 487 13.09 -23.21 -32.67
C ALA A 487 14.42 -23.98 -32.64
N LYS A 488 15.10 -23.96 -31.48
CA LYS A 488 16.28 -24.80 -31.23
C LYS A 488 15.92 -25.85 -30.19
N ALA A 489 15.61 -27.07 -30.65
CA ALA A 489 15.18 -28.24 -29.87
C ALA A 489 13.96 -27.98 -28.96
N VAL A 490 12.75 -28.28 -29.46
CA VAL A 490 11.48 -28.05 -28.76
C VAL A 490 10.69 -29.36 -28.64
N ASN A 491 10.16 -29.63 -27.45
CA ASN A 491 9.02 -30.51 -27.24
C ASN A 491 7.79 -29.62 -27.09
N GLY A 492 6.96 -29.53 -28.12
CA GLY A 492 5.80 -28.64 -28.14
C GLY A 492 4.67 -29.26 -28.93
N VAL A 493 3.45 -29.17 -28.42
CA VAL A 493 2.23 -29.64 -29.09
C VAL A 493 1.45 -28.42 -29.53
N ILE A 494 1.25 -28.25 -30.83
CA ILE A 494 0.30 -27.25 -31.36
C ILE A 494 -1.07 -27.92 -31.39
N ALA A 495 -1.81 -27.82 -30.27
CA ALA A 495 -3.10 -28.49 -30.11
C ALA A 495 -4.26 -27.54 -30.47
N GLY A 496 -4.95 -27.85 -31.57
CA GLY A 496 -6.37 -27.54 -31.77
C GLY A 496 -6.74 -26.06 -31.85
N GLY A 497 -6.71 -25.52 -33.08
CA GLY A 497 -7.27 -24.22 -33.44
C GLY A 497 -6.69 -23.78 -34.77
N GLY A 498 -7.54 -23.44 -35.75
CA GLY A 498 -7.08 -23.10 -37.09
C GLY A 498 -6.06 -21.96 -37.07
N VAL A 499 -4.81 -22.25 -37.46
CA VAL A 499 -3.82 -21.21 -37.75
C VAL A 499 -4.15 -20.69 -39.15
N SER A 500 -4.80 -19.53 -39.23
CA SER A 500 -5.00 -18.85 -40.51
C SER A 500 -3.76 -18.02 -40.82
N LEU A 501 -2.88 -18.57 -41.65
CA LEU A 501 -1.75 -17.85 -42.23
C LEU A 501 -2.27 -17.19 -43.51
N ASN A 502 -2.35 -15.87 -43.54
CA ASN A 502 -2.73 -15.13 -44.75
C ASN A 502 -1.74 -13.98 -44.96
N GLY A 503 -0.84 -14.16 -45.91
CA GLY A 503 0.14 -13.16 -46.31
C GLY A 503 0.89 -13.61 -47.56
N ASP A 504 1.21 -12.67 -48.44
CA ASP A 504 2.03 -12.88 -49.65
C ASP A 504 3.52 -13.16 -49.34
N SER A 505 3.84 -13.57 -48.10
CA SER A 505 5.20 -13.79 -47.60
C SER A 505 5.35 -15.25 -47.18
N ASN A 506 6.44 -15.90 -47.59
CA ASN A 506 6.78 -17.25 -47.16
C ASN A 506 6.78 -17.35 -45.62
N VAL A 507 5.89 -18.16 -45.07
CA VAL A 507 5.95 -18.55 -43.65
C VAL A 507 6.94 -19.70 -43.56
N ASP A 508 8.16 -19.40 -43.16
CA ASP A 508 9.19 -20.41 -42.99
C ASP A 508 9.24 -20.88 -41.53
N PHE A 509 9.15 -22.21 -41.33
CA PHE A 509 9.45 -22.86 -40.06
C PHE A 509 10.90 -23.34 -40.10
N TYR A 510 11.77 -22.72 -39.30
CA TYR A 510 13.17 -23.12 -39.21
C TYR A 510 13.42 -23.84 -37.87
N THR A 511 13.84 -25.10 -37.94
CA THR A 511 14.39 -25.81 -36.78
C THR A 511 15.91 -25.76 -36.85
N THR A 512 16.56 -25.24 -35.82
CA THR A 512 18.04 -25.19 -35.75
C THR A 512 18.64 -26.27 -34.85
N GLY A 513 17.82 -27.23 -34.39
CA GLY A 513 18.25 -28.38 -33.59
C GLY A 513 17.82 -29.71 -34.20
N ASP A 514 18.61 -30.75 -33.99
CA ASP A 514 18.47 -32.07 -34.63
C ASP A 514 17.31 -32.95 -34.12
N CYS A 515 16.51 -32.45 -33.17
CA CYS A 515 15.44 -33.21 -32.52
C CYS A 515 14.17 -32.34 -32.34
N PHE A 516 13.06 -32.78 -32.94
CA PHE A 516 11.71 -32.26 -32.69
C PHE A 516 10.78 -33.45 -32.39
N THR A 517 9.98 -33.36 -31.33
CA THR A 517 8.89 -34.32 -31.09
C THR A 517 7.60 -33.58 -30.79
N GLY A 518 6.55 -33.87 -31.55
CA GLY A 518 5.23 -33.23 -31.44
C GLY A 518 4.45 -33.24 -32.76
N ASP A 519 3.12 -33.13 -32.68
CA ASP A 519 2.28 -32.90 -33.85
C ASP A 519 2.27 -31.39 -34.18
N LEU A 520 2.79 -31.04 -35.36
CA LEU A 520 2.85 -29.65 -35.83
C LEU A 520 1.45 -29.11 -36.20
N PHE A 521 0.51 -30.01 -36.52
CA PHE A 521 -0.86 -29.67 -36.91
C PHE A 521 -1.87 -30.71 -36.37
N GLY A 522 -2.44 -30.45 -35.18
CA GLY A 522 -3.57 -31.22 -34.67
C GLY A 522 -4.89 -30.80 -35.33
N GLY A 523 -5.29 -31.47 -36.42
CA GLY A 523 -6.63 -31.38 -37.02
C GLY A 523 -6.90 -30.09 -37.82
N VAL A 524 -6.44 -30.04 -39.07
CA VAL A 524 -6.81 -28.99 -40.03
C VAL A 524 -8.15 -29.37 -40.67
N SER A 525 -9.25 -28.67 -40.35
CA SER A 525 -10.48 -28.77 -41.16
C SER A 525 -10.37 -27.76 -42.30
N ASN A 526 -10.07 -28.25 -43.50
CA ASN A 526 -10.00 -27.42 -44.70
C ASN A 526 -11.43 -27.08 -45.17
N THR A 527 -11.86 -25.84 -44.96
CA THR A 527 -13.01 -25.25 -45.66
C THR A 527 -12.57 -23.94 -46.29
N ALA A 528 -11.79 -24.02 -47.36
CA ALA A 528 -11.61 -22.91 -48.30
C ALA A 528 -12.60 -23.10 -49.45
N ALA A 529 -13.66 -22.31 -49.46
CA ALA A 529 -14.40 -22.02 -50.68
C ALA A 529 -13.66 -20.88 -51.37
N ASN A 530 -13.24 -21.14 -52.61
CA ASN A 530 -12.68 -20.24 -53.63
C ASN A 530 -11.21 -20.53 -53.97
N ASP A 531 -11.05 -21.04 -55.18
CA ASP A 531 -9.81 -21.33 -55.89
C ASP A 531 -8.87 -20.13 -55.92
N ASN A 532 -7.80 -20.20 -55.14
CA ASN A 532 -6.46 -19.77 -55.52
C ASN A 532 -5.49 -20.72 -54.82
N VAL A 533 -4.60 -21.30 -55.62
CA VAL A 533 -3.68 -22.38 -55.27
C VAL A 533 -2.90 -22.04 -53.99
N ILE A 534 -3.31 -22.62 -52.87
CA ILE A 534 -2.42 -22.90 -51.74
C ILE A 534 -1.89 -24.30 -52.05
N ASP A 535 -0.70 -24.38 -52.66
CA ASP A 535 0.05 -25.63 -52.69
C ASP A 535 0.40 -25.98 -51.24
N ALA A 536 -0.44 -26.80 -50.61
CA ALA A 536 -0.16 -27.42 -49.34
C ALA A 536 0.93 -28.50 -49.54
N LEU A 537 2.17 -28.05 -49.74
CA LEU A 537 3.33 -28.94 -49.80
C LEU A 537 3.84 -29.19 -48.38
N ALA A 538 3.11 -30.02 -47.63
CA ALA A 538 3.60 -31.00 -46.65
C ALA A 538 2.48 -31.36 -45.65
N VAL A 539 1.66 -32.35 -46.01
CA VAL A 539 1.08 -33.22 -44.99
C VAL A 539 2.21 -34.16 -44.57
N LEU A 540 2.96 -33.79 -43.53
CA LEU A 540 3.90 -34.70 -42.86
C LEU A 540 3.07 -35.74 -42.10
N ASN A 541 2.76 -36.83 -42.78
CA ASN A 541 2.27 -38.06 -42.15
C ASN A 541 3.34 -38.55 -41.18
N GLN A 542 2.92 -38.94 -39.96
CA GLN A 542 3.75 -39.47 -38.87
C GLN A 542 5.08 -40.09 -39.31
N ALA A 543 6.14 -39.29 -39.36
CA ALA A 543 7.50 -39.79 -39.39
C ALA A 543 8.00 -39.75 -37.95
N SER A 544 8.17 -40.92 -37.33
CA SER A 544 8.99 -41.03 -36.14
C SER A 544 10.44 -40.71 -36.53
N TRP A 545 10.92 -39.52 -36.19
CA TRP A 545 12.32 -39.16 -36.36
C TRP A 545 13.11 -39.90 -35.26
N SER A 546 13.88 -40.93 -35.62
CA SER A 546 14.79 -41.57 -34.67
C SER A 546 16.04 -40.71 -34.52
N CYS A 547 16.29 -40.20 -33.31
CA CYS A 547 17.48 -39.43 -32.97
C CYS A 547 18.77 -40.26 -33.18
N LYS A 548 19.84 -39.61 -33.64
CA LYS A 548 21.21 -40.14 -33.53
C LYS A 548 21.98 -39.37 -32.48
#